data_AF-A0A1G4QQU1-F1
#
_entry.id   AF-A0A1G4QQU1-F1
#
_cell.length_a   1.000
_cell.length_b   1.000
_cell.length_c   1.000
_cell.angle_alpha   90.00
_cell.angle_beta   90.00
_cell.angle_gamma   90.00
#
_symmetry.space_group_name_H-M   'P 1'
#
loop_
_entity.id
_entity.type
_entity.pdbx_description
1 polymer ?
#
loop_
_entity_poly.entity_id
_entity_poly.type
_entity_poly.pdbx_seq_one_letter_code
_entity_poly.pdbx_strand_id
1 'polypeptide(L)'
;MAGRTITRADLCEAVYQRVGLSRTESAALVETVLSEIADCVARGETVKLSSFGSFVVRQKGERVGRNPKTGEEVPIAPRRVMVFKPSNILKQQINGASPES
;
A
#
# COMPACT_ATOMS: atom_id res chain seq x y z
N MET A 1 -2.64 15.65 15.17
CA MET A 1 -3.96 15.70 14.51
C MET A 1 -4.21 14.34 13.87
N ALA A 2 -5.26 13.62 14.27
CA ALA A 2 -5.67 12.43 13.52
C ALA A 2 -6.34 12.94 12.23
N GLY A 3 -5.63 12.83 11.11
CA GLY A 3 -6.17 13.21 9.80
C GLY A 3 -7.32 12.28 9.39
N ARG A 4 -8.17 12.75 8.47
CA ARG A 4 -9.23 11.93 7.86
C ARG A 4 -8.61 10.64 7.30
N THR A 5 -9.13 9.49 7.73
CA THR A 5 -8.74 8.18 7.18
C THR A 5 -9.60 7.90 5.96
N ILE A 6 -8.96 7.59 4.83
CA ILE A 6 -9.65 7.20 3.60
C ILE A 6 -9.95 5.70 3.65
N THR A 7 -11.19 5.33 3.32
CA THR A 7 -11.68 3.95 3.29
C THR A 7 -11.93 3.49 1.85
N ARG A 8 -12.24 2.20 1.68
CA ARG A 8 -12.69 1.65 0.38
C ARG A 8 -13.91 2.40 -0.15
N ALA A 9 -14.87 2.75 0.72
CA ALA A 9 -16.06 3.49 0.33
C ALA A 9 -15.73 4.88 -0.25
N ASP A 10 -14.76 5.58 0.34
CA ASP A 10 -14.28 6.87 -0.19
C ASP A 10 -13.63 6.72 -1.57
N LEU A 11 -12.87 5.64 -1.81
CA LEU A 11 -12.29 5.35 -3.13
C LEU A 11 -13.37 5.06 -4.18
N CYS A 12 -14.39 4.26 -3.82
CA CYS A 12 -15.53 3.98 -4.69
C CYS A 12 -16.29 5.26 -5.04
N GLU A 13 -16.52 6.13 -4.05
CA GLU A 13 -17.18 7.42 -4.28
C GLU A 13 -16.34 8.31 -5.20
N ALA A 14 -15.03 8.36 -5.03
CA ALA A 14 -14.14 9.14 -5.90
C ALA A 14 -14.21 8.68 -7.36
N VAL A 15 -14.30 7.36 -7.61
CA VAL A 15 -14.49 6.79 -8.96
C VAL A 15 -15.87 7.13 -9.50
N TYR A 16 -16.92 6.93 -8.70
CA TYR A 16 -18.32 7.24 -9.06
C TYR A 16 -18.47 8.69 -9.55
N GLN A 17 -17.95 9.64 -8.78
CA GLN A 17 -18.03 11.09 -9.07
C GLN A 17 -17.27 11.50 -10.35
N ARG A 18 -16.27 10.73 -10.76
CA ARG A 18 -15.39 11.07 -11.90
C ARG A 18 -15.81 10.40 -13.21
N VAL A 19 -16.33 9.19 -13.15
CA VAL A 19 -16.50 8.32 -14.33
C VAL A 19 -17.98 8.18 -14.74
N GLY A 20 -18.92 8.65 -13.91
CA GLY A 20 -20.36 8.61 -14.24
C GLY A 20 -20.97 7.20 -14.28
N LEU A 21 -20.23 6.21 -13.78
CA LEU A 21 -20.71 4.83 -13.60
C LEU A 21 -21.67 4.74 -12.41
N SER A 22 -22.38 3.62 -12.29
CA SER A 22 -23.16 3.36 -11.07
C SER A 22 -22.24 3.14 -9.86
N ARG A 23 -22.79 3.29 -8.65
CA ARG A 23 -22.08 2.99 -7.39
C ARG A 23 -21.58 1.54 -7.36
N THR A 24 -22.37 0.62 -7.87
CA THR A 24 -22.05 -0.82 -7.93
C THR A 24 -20.87 -1.08 -8.86
N GLU A 25 -20.88 -0.52 -10.06
CA GLU A 25 -19.77 -0.65 -11.01
C GLU A 25 -18.48 0.00 -10.47
N SER A 26 -18.61 1.18 -9.86
CA SER A 26 -17.47 1.88 -9.24
C SER A 26 -16.84 1.03 -8.13
N ALA A 27 -17.66 0.40 -7.30
CA ALA A 27 -17.19 -0.52 -6.27
C ALA A 27 -16.51 -1.76 -6.85
N ALA A 28 -17.07 -2.36 -7.91
CA ALA A 28 -16.49 -3.50 -8.59
C ALA A 28 -15.12 -3.19 -9.22
N LEU A 29 -14.95 -1.99 -9.79
CA LEU A 29 -13.67 -1.55 -10.34
C LEU A 29 -12.60 -1.38 -9.25
N VAL A 30 -12.95 -0.73 -8.15
CA VAL A 30 -12.02 -0.57 -7.01
C VAL A 30 -11.63 -1.94 -6.45
N GLU A 31 -12.60 -2.86 -6.30
CA GLU A 31 -12.32 -4.21 -5.82
C GLU A 31 -11.38 -4.99 -6.75
N THR A 32 -11.61 -4.89 -8.07
CA THR A 32 -10.76 -5.52 -9.09
C THR A 32 -9.31 -5.04 -8.96
N VAL A 33 -9.09 -3.73 -8.82
CA VAL A 33 -7.74 -3.17 -8.67
C VAL A 33 -7.07 -3.67 -7.39
N LEU A 34 -7.77 -3.66 -6.26
CA LEU A 34 -7.22 -4.13 -4.99
C LEU A 34 -6.91 -5.63 -5.01
N SER A 35 -7.77 -6.42 -5.65
CA SER A 35 -7.59 -7.87 -5.81
C SER A 35 -6.38 -8.18 -6.67
N GLU A 36 -6.22 -7.52 -7.81
CA GLU A 36 -5.05 -7.72 -8.70
C GLU A 36 -3.73 -7.39 -7.98
N ILE A 37 -3.71 -6.32 -7.18
CA ILE A 37 -2.54 -5.97 -6.35
C ILE A 37 -2.26 -7.09 -5.34
N ALA A 38 -3.28 -7.57 -4.64
CA ALA A 38 -3.17 -8.61 -3.62
C ALA A 38 -2.67 -9.94 -4.22
N ASP A 39 -3.21 -10.35 -5.36
CA ASP A 39 -2.84 -11.59 -6.04
C ASP A 39 -1.39 -11.53 -6.56
N CYS A 40 -0.98 -10.40 -7.15
CA CYS A 40 0.39 -10.19 -7.60
C CYS A 40 1.39 -10.32 -6.43
N VAL A 41 1.13 -9.66 -5.29
CA VAL A 41 2.03 -9.76 -4.14
C VAL A 41 1.97 -11.13 -3.45
N ALA A 42 0.85 -11.84 -3.49
CA ALA A 42 0.74 -13.21 -2.97
C ALA A 42 1.65 -14.18 -3.73
N ARG A 43 1.76 -14.00 -5.05
CA ARG A 43 2.69 -14.74 -5.93
C ARG A 43 4.16 -14.36 -5.72
N GLY A 44 4.44 -13.30 -4.96
CA GLY A 44 5.82 -12.82 -4.72
C GLY A 44 6.32 -11.85 -5.80
N GLU A 45 5.44 -11.40 -6.67
CA GLU A 45 5.75 -10.45 -7.74
C GLU A 45 5.74 -9.00 -7.22
N THR A 46 6.13 -8.06 -8.08
CA THR A 46 6.18 -6.64 -7.77
C THR A 46 5.12 -5.88 -8.55
N VAL A 47 4.30 -5.10 -7.85
CA VAL A 47 3.39 -4.14 -8.47
C VAL A 47 4.10 -2.79 -8.57
N LYS A 48 4.10 -2.19 -9.78
CA LYS A 48 4.60 -0.83 -10.01
C LYS A 48 3.47 0.06 -10.52
N LEU A 49 3.22 1.14 -9.81
CA LEU A 49 2.26 2.18 -10.18
C LEU A 49 3.03 3.47 -10.42
N SER A 50 3.17 3.85 -11.70
CA SER A 50 3.89 5.05 -12.12
C SER A 50 3.39 6.29 -11.35
N SER A 51 4.32 7.18 -11.00
CA SER A 51 4.09 8.38 -10.18
C SER A 51 3.59 8.14 -8.74
N PHE A 52 3.10 6.95 -8.40
CA PHE A 52 2.62 6.62 -7.05
C PHE A 52 3.69 5.87 -6.24
N GLY A 53 4.11 4.70 -6.70
CA GLY A 53 5.09 3.88 -5.99
C GLY A 53 5.10 2.42 -6.43
N SER A 54 5.68 1.56 -5.60
CA SER A 54 5.73 0.12 -5.85
C SER A 54 5.49 -0.69 -4.59
N PHE A 55 4.79 -1.82 -4.75
CA PHE A 55 4.66 -2.84 -3.71
C PHE A 55 5.65 -3.96 -4.04
N VAL A 56 6.59 -4.20 -3.14
CA VAL A 56 7.67 -5.18 -3.33
C VAL A 56 7.61 -6.22 -2.22
N VAL A 57 7.60 -7.50 -2.61
CA VAL A 57 7.71 -8.61 -1.66
C VAL A 57 9.17 -8.86 -1.34
N ARG A 58 9.50 -8.93 -0.05
CA ARG A 58 10.83 -9.27 0.44
C ARG A 58 10.79 -10.51 1.32
N GLN A 59 11.74 -11.40 1.13
CA GLN A 59 12.01 -12.49 2.05
C GLN A 59 12.85 -11.94 3.21
N LYS A 60 12.39 -12.18 4.44
CA LYS A 60 13.12 -11.88 5.67
C LYS A 60 13.58 -13.21 6.25
N GLY A 61 14.88 -13.35 6.45
CA GLY A 61 15.46 -14.50 7.14
C GLY A 61 15.13 -14.50 8.62
N GLU A 62 15.47 -15.60 9.28
CA GLU A 62 15.40 -15.72 10.73
C GLU A 62 16.32 -14.71 11.40
N ARG A 63 15.88 -14.18 12.54
CA ARG A 63 16.69 -13.31 13.40
C ARG A 63 16.18 -13.35 14.82
N VAL A 64 17.02 -12.98 15.77
CA VAL A 64 16.62 -12.84 17.17
C VAL A 64 16.00 -11.45 17.39
N GLY A 65 14.80 -11.42 17.95
CA GLY A 65 14.13 -10.23 18.46
C GLY A 65 14.14 -10.21 19.98
N ARG A 66 13.53 -9.19 20.58
CA ARG A 66 13.32 -9.10 22.03
C ARG A 66 11.86 -8.82 22.33
N ASN A 67 11.34 -9.44 23.38
CA ASN A 67 10.03 -9.09 23.92
C ASN A 67 10.08 -7.64 24.42
N PRO A 68 9.28 -6.70 23.87
CA PRO A 68 9.35 -5.30 24.26
C PRO A 68 9.02 -5.05 25.74
N LYS A 69 8.32 -5.98 26.40
CA LYS A 69 7.94 -5.87 27.82
C LYS A 69 8.96 -6.49 28.77
N THR A 70 9.55 -7.64 28.44
CA THR A 70 10.44 -8.40 29.34
C THR A 70 11.92 -8.32 28.96
N GLY A 71 12.24 -7.92 27.73
CA GLY A 71 13.62 -7.88 27.21
C GLY A 71 14.19 -9.24 26.78
N GLU A 72 13.47 -10.33 27.04
CA GLU A 72 13.88 -11.69 26.70
C GLU A 72 14.02 -11.86 25.18
N GLU A 73 15.04 -12.62 24.79
CA GLU A 73 15.32 -12.90 23.38
C GLU A 73 14.36 -13.95 22.84
N VAL A 74 13.71 -13.63 21.71
CA VAL A 74 12.72 -14.49 21.06
C VAL A 74 13.06 -14.62 19.58
N PRO A 75 13.17 -15.84 19.03
CA PRO A 75 13.43 -16.03 17.61
C PRO A 75 12.26 -15.51 16.77
N ILE A 76 12.58 -14.79 15.70
CA ILE A 76 11.61 -14.32 14.70
C ILE A 76 11.78 -15.19 13.47
N ALA A 77 10.78 -16.03 13.22
CA ALA A 77 10.74 -16.94 12.09
C ALA A 77 10.88 -16.20 10.74
N PRO A 78 11.50 -16.85 9.74
CA PRO A 78 11.59 -16.30 8.39
C PRO A 78 10.20 -16.12 7.78
N ARG A 79 10.00 -15.03 7.03
CA ARG A 79 8.69 -14.72 6.43
C ARG A 79 8.81 -13.82 5.21
N ARG A 80 7.79 -13.83 4.36
CA ARG A 80 7.61 -12.82 3.31
C ARG A 80 6.93 -11.59 3.89
N VAL A 81 7.40 -10.41 3.51
CA VAL A 81 6.79 -9.13 3.88
C VAL A 81 6.58 -8.28 2.63
N MET A 82 5.45 -7.57 2.55
CA MET A 82 5.23 -6.55 1.54
C MET A 82 5.76 -5.21 2.03
N VAL A 83 6.49 -4.49 1.17
CA VAL A 83 6.99 -3.15 1.43
C VAL A 83 6.47 -2.22 0.34
N PHE A 84 5.81 -1.13 0.74
CA PHE A 84 5.51 -0.03 -0.16
C PHE A 84 6.71 0.90 -0.27
N LYS A 85 7.12 1.21 -1.50
CA LYS A 85 8.15 2.21 -1.80
C LYS A 85 7.49 3.37 -2.56
N PRO A 86 7.34 4.55 -1.94
CA PRO A 86 6.76 5.70 -2.62
C PRO A 86 7.67 6.18 -3.75
N SER A 87 7.07 6.66 -4.84
CA SER A 87 7.81 7.28 -5.94
C SER A 87 8.50 8.58 -5.49
N ASN A 88 9.43 9.09 -6.30
CA ASN A 88 10.01 10.41 -6.04
C ASN A 88 8.95 11.52 -6.15
N ILE A 89 8.01 11.40 -7.10
CA ILE A 89 6.90 12.35 -7.28
C ILE A 89 6.02 12.40 -6.01
N LEU A 90 5.62 11.24 -5.48
CA LEU A 90 4.80 11.17 -4.28
C LEU A 90 5.55 11.71 -3.05
N LYS A 91 6.85 11.40 -2.92
CA LYS A 91 7.68 11.98 -1.84
C LYS A 91 7.80 13.50 -1.93
N GLN A 92 7.98 14.04 -3.13
CA GLN A 92 8.03 15.49 -3.38
C GLN A 92 6.71 16.16 -3.01
N GLN A 93 5.58 15.59 -3.42
CA GLN A 93 4.24 16.07 -3.05
C GLN A 93 4.03 16.09 -1.54
N ILE A 94 4.44 15.04 -0.82
CA ILE A 94 4.34 14.96 0.65
C ILE A 94 5.20 16.04 1.33
N ASN A 95 6.38 16.34 0.77
CA ASN A 95 7.30 17.33 1.32
C ASN A 95 7.03 18.77 0.84
N GLY A 96 5.96 19.00 0.07
CA GLY A 96 5.60 20.32 -0.46
C GLY A 96 6.52 20.84 -1.57
N ALA A 97 7.35 19.98 -2.17
CA ALA A 97 8.20 20.34 -3.30
C ALA A 97 7.41 20.10 -4.61
N SER A 98 6.61 21.07 -5.04
CA SER A 98 5.98 21.00 -6.37
C SER A 98 7.04 21.19 -7.45
N PRO A 99 7.01 20.45 -8.58
CA PRO A 99 7.93 20.62 -9.72
C PRO A 99 7.69 21.92 -10.51
N GLU A 100 6.98 22.89 -9.94
CA GLU A 100 6.65 24.19 -10.54
C GLU A 100 7.26 25.33 -9.72
N SER A 101 8.58 25.29 -9.52
CA SER A 101 9.40 26.41 -9.08
C SER A 101 10.68 26.45 -9.91
#